data_AF-A0A2I2YWQ1-F1
#
_entry.id   AF-A0A2I2YWQ1-F1
#
_cell.length_a   1.000
_cell.length_b   1.000
_cell.length_c   1.000
_cell.angle_alpha   90.00
_cell.angle_beta   90.00
_cell.angle_gamma   90.00
#
_symmetry.space_group_name_H-M   'P 1'
#
loop_
_entity.id
_entity.type
_entity.pdbx_description
1 polymer ?
#
loop_
_entity_poly.entity_id
_entity_poly.type
_entity_poly.pdbx_seq_one_letter_code
_entity_poly.pdbx_strand_id
1 'polypeptide(L)'
;MAAGGDHGSPDSYRSPLASRYASPEMCFVFSDRYKFRTWRQLWLWLAEAEQACTADHSWETLLSLDSGSLHGSPELEACPR
;
A
#
# COMPACT_ATOMS: atom_id res chain seq x y z
N MET A 1 31.57 2.78 -9.98
CA MET A 1 30.38 3.52 -10.47
C MET A 1 29.21 3.24 -9.55
N ALA A 2 28.93 4.15 -8.61
CA ALA A 2 27.73 4.34 -7.77
C ALA A 2 28.16 5.36 -6.69
N ALA A 3 27.47 6.43 -6.32
CA ALA A 3 26.17 6.96 -6.67
C ALA A 3 26.28 8.49 -6.56
N GLY A 4 25.60 9.22 -7.45
CA GLY A 4 25.45 10.67 -7.30
C GLY A 4 24.66 10.94 -6.04
N GLY A 5 25.33 11.43 -4.99
CA GLY A 5 24.65 12.00 -3.83
C GLY A 5 23.90 13.25 -4.29
N ASP A 6 22.59 13.28 -4.09
CA ASP A 6 21.82 14.51 -4.09
C ASP A 6 22.36 15.37 -2.95
N HIS A 7 23.39 16.17 -3.26
CA HIS A 7 23.87 17.17 -2.34
C HIS A 7 22.94 18.40 -2.51
N GLY A 8 21.68 18.30 -2.07
CA GLY A 8 20.79 19.46 -1.89
C GLY A 8 21.49 20.65 -1.21
N SER A 9 21.03 21.88 -1.41
CA SER A 9 21.78 23.05 -0.93
C SER A 9 22.13 22.95 0.58
N PRO A 10 23.37 23.28 1.01
CA PRO A 10 23.73 23.36 2.43
C PRO A 10 22.92 24.43 3.17
N ASP A 11 22.31 25.37 2.43
CA ASP A 11 21.43 26.40 2.97
C ASP A 11 19.99 25.87 3.22
N SER A 12 19.68 24.66 2.74
CA SER A 12 18.38 24.01 2.94
C SER A 12 18.43 23.03 4.10
N TYR A 13 17.33 22.97 4.87
CA TYR A 13 17.20 22.03 5.97
C TYR A 13 17.35 20.59 5.50
N ARG A 14 18.15 19.82 6.23
CA ARG A 14 18.35 18.40 6.03
C ARG A 14 18.30 17.66 7.36
N SER A 15 17.70 16.48 7.35
CA SER A 15 17.73 15.62 8.51
C SER A 15 19.17 15.19 8.83
N PRO A 16 19.68 15.40 10.06
CA PRO A 16 21.00 14.93 10.45
C PRO A 16 21.08 13.40 10.44
N LEU A 17 19.94 12.71 10.60
CA LEU A 17 19.86 11.25 10.47
C LEU A 17 20.24 10.81 9.06
N ALA A 18 19.67 11.43 8.03
CA ALA A 18 19.94 11.05 6.64
C ALA A 18 21.33 11.47 6.15
N SER A 19 21.88 12.56 6.68
CA SER A 19 23.13 13.16 6.17
C SER A 19 24.40 12.76 6.90
N ARG A 20 24.31 12.33 8.18
CA ARG A 20 25.49 12.01 9.00
C ARG A 20 25.48 10.65 9.65
N TYR A 21 24.31 10.15 10.05
CA TYR A 21 24.24 8.99 10.96
C TYR A 21 23.76 7.70 10.30
N ALA A 22 22.86 7.77 9.33
CA ALA A 22 22.29 6.60 8.67
C ALA A 22 23.18 6.10 7.53
N SER A 23 23.17 4.78 7.31
CA SER A 23 23.85 4.18 6.17
C SER A 23 23.15 4.52 4.85
N PRO A 24 23.86 4.51 3.71
CA PRO A 24 23.25 4.77 2.40
C PRO A 24 22.09 3.81 2.08
N GLU A 25 22.19 2.54 2.49
CA GLU A 25 21.17 1.52 2.29
C GLU A 25 19.90 1.85 3.09
N MET A 26 20.06 2.27 4.34
CA MET A 26 18.94 2.69 5.19
C MET A 26 18.25 3.93 4.63
N CYS A 27 19.03 4.92 4.19
CA CYS A 27 18.50 6.11 3.52
C CYS A 27 17.72 5.76 2.25
N PHE A 28 18.16 4.73 1.50
CA PHE A 28 17.46 4.27 0.32
C PHE A 28 16.11 3.60 0.65
N VAL A 29 16.03 2.78 1.71
CA VAL A 29 14.77 2.15 2.16
C VAL A 29 13.72 3.20 2.49
N PHE A 30 14.12 4.31 3.11
CA PHE A 30 13.22 5.42 3.43
C PHE A 30 13.10 6.49 2.33
N SER A 31 13.68 6.24 1.14
CA SER A 31 13.60 7.19 0.03
C SER A 31 12.22 7.16 -0.65
N ASP A 32 11.83 8.29 -1.23
CA ASP A 32 10.60 8.38 -2.03
C ASP A 32 10.60 7.40 -3.21
N ARG A 33 11.77 7.17 -3.82
CA ARG A 33 11.91 6.20 -4.91
C ARG A 33 11.54 4.79 -4.47
N TYR A 34 11.99 4.36 -3.29
CA TYR A 34 11.66 3.06 -2.75
C TYR A 34 10.18 2.99 -2.36
N LYS A 35 9.65 4.02 -1.68
CA LYS A 35 8.23 4.13 -1.33
C LYS A 35 7.30 3.94 -2.53
N PHE A 36 7.50 4.71 -3.60
CA PHE A 36 6.62 4.64 -4.77
C PHE A 36 6.77 3.35 -5.56
N ARG A 37 7.98 2.77 -5.60
CA ARG A 37 8.19 1.43 -6.17
C ARG A 37 7.37 0.39 -5.40
N THR A 38 7.48 0.38 -4.08
CA THR A 38 6.78 -0.59 -3.22
C THR A 38 5.27 -0.45 -3.35
N TRP A 39 4.74 0.77 -3.43
CA TRP A 39 3.30 0.97 -3.66
C TRP A 39 2.84 0.35 -4.98
N ARG A 40 3.54 0.62 -6.09
CA ARG A 40 3.18 0.02 -7.40
C ARG A 40 3.20 -1.50 -7.36
N GLN A 41 4.12 -2.07 -6.60
CA GLN A 41 4.20 -3.52 -6.41
C GLN A 41 3.01 -4.05 -5.62
N LEU A 42 2.57 -3.35 -4.56
CA LEU A 42 1.35 -3.71 -3.83
C LEU A 42 0.10 -3.65 -4.72
N TRP A 43 -0.02 -2.61 -5.55
CA TRP A 43 -1.12 -2.49 -6.52
C TRP A 43 -1.13 -3.64 -7.53
N LEU A 44 0.05 -4.06 -8.00
CA LEU A 44 0.17 -5.20 -8.90
C LEU A 44 -0.28 -6.49 -8.21
N TRP A 45 0.18 -6.74 -6.98
CA TRP A 45 -0.24 -7.90 -6.20
C TRP A 45 -1.72 -7.92 -5.89
N LEU A 46 -2.31 -6.75 -5.62
CA LEU A 46 -3.75 -6.61 -5.42
C LEU A 46 -4.51 -7.01 -6.70
N ALA A 47 -4.09 -6.49 -7.86
CA ALA A 47 -4.71 -6.82 -9.14
C ALA A 47 -4.55 -8.31 -9.50
N GLU A 48 -3.39 -8.91 -9.22
CA GLU A 48 -3.15 -10.35 -9.40
C GLU A 48 -4.07 -11.19 -8.51
N ALA A 49 -4.26 -10.79 -7.25
CA ALA A 49 -5.14 -11.47 -6.31
C ALA A 49 -6.62 -11.33 -6.69
N GLU A 50 -7.06 -10.13 -7.11
CA GLU A 50 -8.43 -9.90 -7.60
C GLU A 50 -8.71 -10.70 -8.87
N GLN A 51 -7.75 -10.80 -9.79
CA GLN A 51 -7.88 -11.62 -10.99
C GLN A 51 -8.01 -13.11 -10.66
N ALA A 52 -7.18 -13.61 -9.73
CA ALA A 52 -7.26 -15.01 -9.29
C ALA A 52 -8.61 -15.30 -8.61
N CYS A 53 -9.01 -14.46 -7.66
CA CYS A 53 -10.31 -14.57 -6.99
C CYS A 53 -11.45 -14.54 -8.00
N THR A 54 -11.37 -13.64 -9.00
CA THR A 54 -12.39 -13.51 -10.05
C THR A 54 -12.49 -14.68 -10.99
N ALA A 55 -11.37 -15.38 -11.24
CA ALA A 55 -11.41 -16.63 -11.98
C ALA A 55 -12.10 -17.75 -11.17
N ASP A 56 -12.00 -17.72 -9.84
CA ASP A 56 -12.55 -18.75 -8.95
C ASP A 56 -14.03 -18.55 -8.62
N HIS A 57 -14.50 -17.31 -8.50
CA HIS A 57 -15.91 -17.03 -8.22
C HIS A 57 -16.73 -16.92 -9.51
N SER A 58 -17.10 -18.08 -10.06
CA SER A 58 -18.27 -18.15 -10.93
C SER A 58 -19.48 -17.59 -10.17
N TRP A 59 -20.24 -16.73 -10.84
CA TRP A 59 -21.35 -15.95 -10.29
C TRP A 59 -22.46 -16.81 -9.63
N GLU A 60 -22.50 -18.11 -9.89
CA GLU A 60 -23.35 -19.11 -9.21
C GLU A 60 -23.02 -19.29 -7.72
N THR A 61 -21.75 -19.12 -7.34
CA THR A 61 -21.29 -19.27 -5.95
C THR A 61 -21.69 -18.06 -5.11
N LEU A 62 -21.66 -16.86 -5.69
CA LEU A 62 -22.07 -15.62 -5.03
C LEU A 62 -23.59 -15.59 -4.73
N LEU A 63 -24.42 -16.11 -5.64
CA LEU A 63 -25.86 -16.25 -5.44
C LEU A 63 -26.22 -17.24 -4.32
N SER A 64 -25.42 -18.30 -4.16
CA SER A 64 -25.60 -19.26 -3.06
C SER A 64 -25.20 -18.67 -1.70
N LEU A 65 -24.22 -17.77 -1.66
CA LEU A 65 -23.81 -17.06 -0.44
C LEU A 65 -24.82 -15.98 -0.02
N ASP A 66 -25.38 -15.23 -0.97
CA ASP A 66 -26.44 -14.23 -0.72
C ASP A 66 -27.72 -14.89 -0.16
N SER A 67 -28.06 -16.08 -0.65
CA SER A 67 -29.21 -16.87 -0.17
C SER A 67 -29.04 -17.39 1.27
N GLY A 68 -27.81 -17.48 1.78
CA GLY A 68 -27.50 -17.94 3.15
C GLY A 68 -27.46 -16.82 4.20
N SER A 69 -27.43 -15.55 3.79
CA SER A 69 -27.26 -14.39 4.67
C SER A 69 -28.58 -13.69 5.05
N LEU A 70 -29.68 -14.44 5.15
CA LEU A 70 -30.94 -13.96 5.74
C LEU A 70 -31.11 -14.42 7.19
N HIS A 71 -30.04 -14.29 7.99
CA HIS A 71 -30.15 -14.36 9.45
C HIS A 71 -29.53 -13.12 10.11
N GLY A 72 -30.36 -12.08 10.21
CA GLY A 72 -30.36 -11.15 11.35
C GLY A 72 -29.42 -9.95 11.32
N SER A 73 -29.82 -8.89 10.62
CA SER A 73 -29.54 -7.51 11.06
C SER A 73 -30.76 -6.94 11.76
N PRO A 74 -30.63 -6.43 13.00
CA PRO A 74 -31.43 -5.32 13.46
C PRO A 74 -30.58 -4.07 13.72
N GLU A 75 -31.08 -2.94 13.18
CA GLU A 75 -30.88 -1.53 13.61
C GLU A 75 -29.44 -0.98 13.58
N LEU A 76 -29.05 -0.06 12.67
CA LEU A 76 -29.57 1.29 12.42
C LEU A 76 -29.78 2.16 13.67
N GLU A 77 -28.74 2.40 14.46
CA GLU A 77 -28.65 3.59 15.33
C GLU A 77 -27.33 4.34 15.13
N ALA A 78 -27.45 5.44 14.37
CA ALA A 78 -26.81 6.74 14.56
C ALA A 78 -25.29 6.87 14.79
N CYS A 79 -24.61 7.54 13.84
CA CYS A 79 -23.79 8.71 14.19
C CYS A 79 -24.09 9.86 13.21
N PRO A 80 -24.48 11.06 13.71
CA PRO A 80 -24.89 12.18 12.88
C PRO A 80 -23.67 12.99 12.37
N ARG A 81 -23.78 13.40 11.11
CA ARG A 81 -23.09 14.49 10.38
C ARG A 81 -21.60 14.74 10.65
#